data_AF-A0A803QWL2-F1
#
_entry.id   AF-A0A803QWL2-F1
#
_cell.length_a   1.000
_cell.length_b   1.000
_cell.length_c   1.000
_cell.angle_alpha   90.00
_cell.angle_beta   90.00
_cell.angle_gamma   90.00
#
_symmetry.space_group_name_H-M   'P 1'
#
loop_
_entity.id
_entity.type
_entity.pdbx_description
1 polymer ?
#
loop_
_entity_poly.entity_id
_entity_poly.type
_entity_poly.pdbx_seq_one_letter_code
_entity_poly.pdbx_strand_id
1 'polypeptide(L)' 'MGSFEPAVSILETKLQGLPDQMVQEMLQTLGIAMFCVNSSPTERPTMKEVVALLMEVKSPPEEWGKTSQPLIKQSSNQT' A
#
# COMPACT_ATOMS: atom_id res chain seq x y z
N MET A 1 -32.03 -2.26 1.11
CA MET A 1 -30.93 -1.59 1.84
C MET A 1 -29.69 -2.40 1.59
N GLY A 2 -28.65 -1.83 0.98
CA GLY A 2 -27.44 -2.58 0.60
C GLY A 2 -26.77 -3.12 1.85
N SER A 3 -26.57 -4.44 1.91
CA SER A 3 -25.73 -5.06 2.93
C SER A 3 -24.34 -4.42 2.80
N PHE A 4 -23.87 -3.78 3.86
CA PHE A 4 -22.52 -3.20 3.88
C PHE A 4 -21.56 -4.39 3.97
N GLU A 5 -21.06 -4.85 2.83
CA GLU A 5 -20.01 -5.86 2.80
C GLU A 5 -18.79 -5.33 3.56
N PRO A 6 -18.14 -6.16 4.39
CA PRO A 6 -17.01 -5.71 5.18
C PRO A 6 -15.89 -5.28 4.22
N ALA A 7 -15.25 -4.13 4.46
CA ALA A 7 -14.26 -3.56 3.52
C ALA A 7 -13.12 -4.54 3.13
N VAL A 8 -12.81 -5.50 4.00
CA VAL A 8 -11.87 -6.61 3.75
C VAL A 8 -12.27 -7.51 2.57
N SER A 9 -13.56 -7.60 2.20
CA SER A 9 -14.02 -8.38 1.05
C SER A 9 -13.59 -7.80 -0.29
N ILE A 10 -13.19 -6.52 -0.31
CA ILE A 10 -12.61 -5.85 -1.50
C ILE A 10 -11.19 -6.40 -1.78
N LEU A 11 -10.48 -6.85 -0.74
CA LEU A 11 -9.18 -7.47 -0.91
C LEU A 11 -9.34 -8.88 -1.47
N GLU A 12 -8.43 -9.26 -2.36
CA GLU A 12 -8.27 -10.64 -2.84
C GLU A 12 -8.30 -11.62 -1.66
N THR A 13 -9.05 -12.73 -1.79
CA THR A 13 -9.23 -13.71 -0.71
C THR A 13 -7.92 -14.24 -0.13
N LYS A 14 -6.85 -14.27 -0.95
CA LYS A 14 -5.51 -14.69 -0.50
C LYS A 14 -4.84 -13.70 0.46
N LEU A 15 -5.23 -12.42 0.42
CA LEU A 15 -4.73 -11.37 1.32
C LEU A 15 -5.49 -11.34 2.66
N GLN A 16 -6.69 -11.90 2.73
CA GLN A 16 -7.51 -11.92 3.94
C GLN A 16 -6.96 -12.81 5.06
N GLY A 17 -5.98 -13.68 4.76
CA GLY A 17 -5.28 -14.52 5.74
C GLY A 17 -4.02 -13.88 6.35
N LEU A 18 -3.71 -12.64 5.99
CA LEU A 18 -2.58 -11.89 6.53
C LEU A 18 -2.92 -11.30 7.92
N PRO A 19 -1.91 -10.83 8.69
CA PRO A 19 -2.16 -10.16 9.96
C PRO A 19 -3.13 -8.98 9.79
N ASP A 20 -4.05 -8.80 10.74
CA ASP A 20 -5.06 -7.74 10.67
C ASP A 20 -4.44 -6.35 10.46
N GLN A 21 -3.30 -6.07 11.10
CA GLN A 21 -2.54 -4.84 10.89
C GLN A 21 -2.19 -4.60 9.41
N MET A 22 -1.72 -5.64 8.71
CA MET A 22 -1.37 -5.53 7.28
C MET A 22 -2.63 -5.35 6.42
N VAL A 23 -3.73 -6.01 6.78
CA VAL A 23 -5.03 -5.84 6.11
C VAL A 23 -5.54 -4.40 6.28
N GLN A 24 -5.45 -3.83 7.48
CA GLN A 24 -5.81 -2.44 7.74
C GLN A 24 -4.92 -1.46 6.95
N GLU A 25 -3.61 -1.69 6.91
CA GLU A 25 -2.69 -0.89 6.09
C GLU A 25 -3.06 -0.92 4.60
N MET A 26 -3.42 -2.10 4.08
CA MET A 26 -3.92 -2.25 2.70
C MET A 26 -5.22 -1.48 2.46
N LEU A 27 -6.20 -1.58 3.38
CA LEU A 27 -7.47 -0.89 3.26
C LEU A 27 -7.31 0.63 3.32
N GLN A 28 -6.45 1.12 4.22
CA GLN A 28 -6.17 2.55 4.33
C GLN A 28 -5.44 3.06 3.08
N THR A 29 -4.47 2.30 2.57
CA THR A 29 -3.79 2.60 1.29
C THR A 29 -4.76 2.64 0.12
N LEU A 30 -5.72 1.71 0.08
CA LEU A 30 -6.79 1.71 -0.92
C LEU A 30 -7.65 2.98 -0.81
N GLY A 31 -7.98 3.42 0.40
CA GLY A 31 -8.66 4.70 0.63
C GLY A 31 -7.90 5.89 0.04
N ILE A 32 -6.58 5.96 0.26
CA ILE A 32 -5.71 6.99 -0.34
C ILE A 32 -5.75 6.92 -1.87
N ALA A 33 -5.67 5.71 -2.44
CA ALA A 33 -5.75 5.52 -3.88
C ALA A 33 -7.08 6.01 -4.46
N MET A 34 -8.21 5.81 -3.75
CA MET A 34 -9.52 6.30 -4.16
C MET A 34 -9.57 7.84 -4.23
N PHE A 35 -8.92 8.54 -3.31
CA PHE A 35 -8.76 9.99 -3.40
C PHE A 35 -7.90 10.40 -4.62
N CYS A 36 -6.80 9.68 -4.88
CA CYS A 36 -5.92 9.96 -6.02
C CYS A 36 -6.60 9.79 -7.39
N VAL A 37 -7.55 8.86 -7.51
CA VAL A 37 -8.28 8.58 -8.77
C VAL A 37 -9.62 9.29 -8.86
N ASN A 38 -9.89 10.24 -7.97
CA ASN A 38 -11.16 10.97 -7.97
C ASN A 38 -11.45 11.58 -9.37
N SER A 39 -12.71 11.44 -9.82
CA SER A 39 -13.17 11.98 -11.10
C SER A 39 -13.02 13.49 -11.17
N SER A 40 -13.15 14.19 -10.03
CA SER A 40 -12.84 15.62 -9.93
C SER A 40 -11.34 15.82 -9.66
N PRO A 41 -10.62 16.58 -10.50
CA PRO A 41 -9.19 16.84 -10.30
C PRO A 41 -8.91 17.71 -9.07
N THR A 42 -9.87 18.55 -8.64
CA THR A 42 -9.70 19.44 -7.47
C THR A 42 -9.76 18.69 -6.14
N GLU A 43 -10.39 17.52 -6.12
CA GLU A 43 -10.51 16.67 -4.93
C GLU A 43 -9.33 15.72 -4.77
N ARG A 44 -8.42 15.67 -5.76
CA ARG A 44 -7.23 14.82 -5.69
C ARG A 44 -6.22 15.45 -4.73
N PRO A 45 -5.63 14.67 -3.82
CA PRO A 45 -4.58 15.16 -2.94
C PRO A 45 -3.33 15.54 -3.76
N THR A 46 -2.59 16.51 -3.26
CA THR A 46 -1.24 16.79 -3.72
C THR A 46 -0.32 15.63 -3.34
N MET A 47 0.79 15.44 -4.07
CA MET A 47 1.77 14.40 -3.72
C MET A 47 2.33 14.57 -2.30
N LYS A 48 2.39 15.80 -1.77
CA LYS A 48 2.79 16.06 -0.38
C LYS A 48 1.79 15.46 0.62
N GLU A 49 0.49 15.61 0.36
CA GLU A 49 -0.56 15.03 1.19
C GLU A 49 -0.58 13.50 1.07
N VAL A 50 -0.39 12.95 -0.14
CA VAL A 50 -0.27 11.50 -0.34
C VAL A 50 0.86 10.91 0.49
N VAL A 51 2.05 11.55 0.48
CA VAL A 51 3.19 11.10 1.29
C VAL A 51 2.87 11.17 2.78
N ALA A 52 2.26 12.25 3.25
CA ALA A 52 1.88 12.38 4.67
C ALA A 52 0.91 11.25 5.09
N LEU A 53 -0.14 11.01 4.31
CA LEU A 53 -1.11 9.96 4.58
C LEU A 53 -0.47 8.56 4.58
N LEU A 54 0.44 8.28 3.63
CA LEU A 54 1.15 7.00 3.58
C LEU A 54 2.10 6.79 4.76
N MET A 55 2.68 7.87 5.32
CA MET A 55 3.50 7.78 6.52
C MET A 55 2.67 7.48 7.77
N GLU A 56 1.41 7.90 7.81
CA GLU A 56 0.48 7.60 8.91
C GLU A 56 -0.07 6.17 8.85
N VAL A 57 -0.19 5.59 7.65
CA VAL A 57 -0.61 4.19 7.47
C VAL A 57 0.42 3.24 8.08
N LYS A 58 1.71 3.53 7.92
CA LYS A 58 2.78 2.63 8.31
C LYS A 58 3.03 2.67 9.82
N SER A 59 2.82 1.54 10.49
CA SER A 59 3.27 1.35 11.88
C SER A 59 4.81 1.40 11.98
N PRO A 60 5.40 1.83 13.12
CA PRO A 60 6.85 1.88 13.27
C PRO A 60 7.47 0.52 12.94
N PRO A 61 8.64 0.48 12.29
CA PRO A 61 9.20 -0.77 11.80
C PRO A 61 9.64 -1.63 12.98
N GLU A 62 8.78 -2.52 13.46
CA GLU A 62 9.26 -3.76 14.06
C GLU A 62 9.74 -4.61 12.87
N GLU A 63 11.06 -4.83 12.82
CA GLU A 63 11.84 -5.37 11.70
C GLU A 63 11.08 -6.24 10.68
N TRP A 64 10.60 -5.64 9.58
CA TRP A 64 10.39 -6.40 8.35
C TRP A 64 11.76 -6.81 7.82
N GLY A 65 12.22 -7.97 8.28
CA GLY A 65 13.56 -8.50 8.06
C GLY A 65 13.99 -8.50 6.59
N LYS A 66 15.06 -7.76 6.32
CA LYS A 66 16.25 -8.22 5.57
C LYS A 66 15.98 -9.12 4.34
N THR A 67 15.13 -8.73 3.39
CA THR A 67 15.08 -9.42 2.08
C THR A 67 14.87 -8.45 0.94
N SER A 68 15.83 -7.57 0.73
CA SER A 68 16.02 -6.93 -0.58
C SER A 68 17.51 -6.69 -0.76
N GLN A 69 18.25 -7.75 -1.08
CA GLN A 69 19.55 -7.57 -1.73
C GLN A 69 19.32 -6.96 -3.12
N PRO A 70 20.01 -5.88 -3.50
CA PRO A 70 19.98 -5.40 -4.88
C PRO A 70 20.65 -6.43 -5.79
N LEU A 71 19.92 -6.96 -6.77
CA LEU A 71 20.46 -7.83 -7.81
C LEU A 71 21.19 -6.98 -8.86
N ILE A 72 22.37 -6.45 -8.52
CA ILE A 72 23.30 -5.89 -9.51
C ILE A 72 24.14 -7.06 -10.04
N LYS A 73 23.73 -7.65 -11.17
CA LYS A 73 24.62 -8.51 -11.96
C LYS A 73 25.75 -7.63 -12.50
N GLN A 74 26.95 -7.82 -11.97
CA GLN A 74 28.18 -7.34 -12.60
C GLN A 74 28.36 -8.07 -13.93
N SER A 75 28.02 -7.42 -15.04
CA SER A 75 28.38 -7.92 -16.37
C SER A 75 29.88 -7.79 -16.55
N SER A 76 30.47 -8.95 -16.80
CA SER A 76 31.84 -9.20 -17.22
C SER A 76 32.30 -8.25 -18.33
N ASN A 77 33.50 -7.70 -18.20
CA ASN A 77 34.33 -7.38 -19.35
C ASN A 77 35.72 -7.95 -19.08
N GLN A 78 35.92 -9.17 -19.56
CA GLN A 78 37.25 -9.68 -19.91
C GLN A 78 37.36 -9.50 -21.42
N THR A 79 38.23 -8.59 -21.85
CA THR A 79 39.15 -8.78 -22.98
C THR A 79 40.34 -7.87 -22.74
#